data_AF-A0AA36C8P1-F1
#
_entry.id   AF-A0AA36C8P1-F1
#
_cell.length_a   1.000
_cell.length_b   1.000
_cell.length_c   1.000
_cell.angle_alpha   90.00
_cell.angle_beta   90.00
_cell.angle_gamma   90.00
#
_symmetry.space_group_name_H-M   'P 1'
#
loop_
_entity.id
_entity.type
_entity.pdbx_description
1 polymer ?
#
loop_
_entity_poly.entity_id
_entity_poly.type
_entity_poly.pdbx_seq_one_letter_code
_entity_poly.pdbx_strand_id
1 'polypeptide(L)'
;MSSIKQSPGSYGRSPLLSAKSRRGRRRGPMSSYGAIGAENDEVDAFLSDDRPGIRRVASSSRIRTTSESSRARSDSRTDRRPYLYTGGLGLSRDGSTQSLTTDEEHRDHAMAIRYRLFNRLDPGGETLRMPDHVVPPDLFSVLPFDDFKDASGKQSSFVTIFSIWNTMMGTSLLAMPWAMQQAGFGLGIFLIIAVAGISLYTAYRVVQSPQNLPLGVDPSLAEFSDVCKYLFGKPGEIVAVLFSIAVLLGGVMVYWVLMSNFLFYTGNVVYEALQPNSSTIPIMENKTWTCDVYCPEQFNQALWPEKFNEFFAEDSPGPWSFDKLWQLQGTVPIYLAVFTFPLMNFKSPTFFTKFNVLGTISVLYLIVFTTSKLVECGFNISFDPASKNYAQIANWRFPALTGTLTLSYFIHNAVLTILRSQKKPENNARDLSIGFFLACFCYVSIGFMFYAAFPVQRSCISDNFLNNFGSGDVLSSTARLFLLFQMITVLPLLMFLVRSQISYYVYGKTWPSFTVVLVLNVTIITIAVLVAMFYPHVGSLLRYVGAVSGLVYVFALPCLVYLRRCKLLTGQVSKTQTYVHYGIIALGAANLVAQFVI
;
A
#
# COMPACT_ATOMS: atom_id res chain seq x y z
N MET A 1 76.49 7.62 -41.73
CA MET A 1 76.79 7.05 -40.41
C MET A 1 76.74 8.16 -39.36
N SER A 2 75.59 8.65 -38.89
CA SER A 2 74.22 8.72 -39.47
C SER A 2 73.37 9.55 -38.50
N SER A 3 72.94 10.76 -38.86
CA SER A 3 71.73 11.06 -39.66
C SER A 3 70.43 10.86 -38.85
N ILE A 4 69.57 11.88 -38.66
CA ILE A 4 68.66 12.45 -39.69
C ILE A 4 67.78 11.31 -40.28
N LYS A 5 66.44 11.29 -40.16
CA LYS A 5 65.44 12.07 -40.94
C LYS A 5 64.04 11.80 -40.33
N GLN A 6 63.18 12.81 -40.13
CA GLN A 6 62.07 13.25 -41.00
C GLN A 6 60.98 12.21 -41.37
N SER A 7 59.74 12.73 -41.40
CA SER A 7 58.57 12.24 -42.13
C SER A 7 58.83 11.97 -43.63
N PRO A 8 57.94 11.24 -44.32
CA PRO A 8 56.85 11.94 -45.05
C PRO A 8 55.46 11.29 -44.79
N GLY A 9 54.31 11.87 -45.15
CA GLY A 9 54.05 13.12 -45.86
C GLY A 9 53.38 12.92 -47.23
N SER A 10 52.16 13.43 -47.40
CA SER A 10 51.37 13.57 -48.67
C SER A 10 50.86 12.27 -49.33
N TYR A 11 49.76 12.22 -50.09
CA TYR A 11 48.80 13.24 -50.60
C TYR A 11 47.36 12.82 -50.20
N GLY A 12 46.37 13.68 -49.92
CA GLY A 12 45.73 14.68 -50.80
C GLY A 12 44.40 14.10 -51.34
N ARG A 13 43.22 14.74 -51.28
CA ARG A 13 42.86 16.17 -51.27
C ARG A 13 41.59 16.49 -50.47
N SER A 14 41.58 17.63 -49.79
CA SER A 14 40.38 18.50 -49.53
C SER A 14 40.31 19.57 -50.67
N PRO A 15 39.47 20.64 -50.70
CA PRO A 15 38.62 21.29 -49.66
C PRO A 15 37.14 21.44 -50.12
N LEU A 16 36.19 22.08 -49.42
CA LEU A 16 36.02 23.48 -48.99
C LEU A 16 35.16 23.54 -47.68
N LEU A 17 35.56 24.28 -46.63
CA LEU A 17 35.24 25.70 -46.32
C LEU A 17 33.73 25.98 -46.11
N SER A 18 33.25 26.87 -45.20
CA SER A 18 33.85 27.54 -44.04
C SER A 18 32.79 28.29 -43.20
N ALA A 19 32.65 27.92 -41.93
CA ALA A 19 32.63 28.75 -40.71
C ALA A 19 32.04 30.20 -40.63
N LYS A 20 31.34 30.40 -39.48
CA LYS A 20 31.28 31.61 -38.59
C LYS A 20 30.56 32.90 -39.05
N SER A 21 29.69 33.43 -38.18
CA SER A 21 29.81 34.74 -37.46
C SER A 21 28.45 35.16 -36.82
N ARG A 22 28.25 35.06 -35.49
CA ARG A 22 28.28 36.11 -34.43
C ARG A 22 27.19 37.23 -34.47
N ARG A 23 26.51 37.38 -33.31
CA ARG A 23 25.95 38.61 -32.65
C ARG A 23 24.90 39.46 -33.44
N GLY A 24 23.83 40.01 -32.85
CA GLY A 24 23.29 39.91 -31.48
C GLY A 24 22.32 41.07 -31.11
N ARG A 25 21.64 40.95 -29.96
CA ARG A 25 20.90 42.00 -29.17
C ARG A 25 19.75 42.83 -29.79
N ARG A 26 18.58 42.70 -29.12
CA ARG A 26 17.62 43.75 -28.66
C ARG A 26 16.93 44.67 -29.70
N ARG A 27 15.59 44.53 -29.83
CA ARG A 27 14.53 45.43 -29.28
C ARG A 27 13.14 44.98 -29.81
N GLY A 28 12.06 45.27 -29.07
CA GLY A 28 10.67 45.24 -29.60
C GLY A 28 10.32 46.56 -30.33
N PRO A 29 9.04 46.90 -30.64
CA PRO A 29 7.81 46.40 -30.00
C PRO A 29 6.59 46.12 -30.94
N MET A 30 5.46 45.74 -30.30
CA MET A 30 4.02 45.97 -30.59
C MET A 30 3.42 46.29 -31.99
N SER A 31 2.13 45.88 -32.10
CA SER A 31 1.07 46.39 -33.02
C SER A 31 1.14 45.97 -34.50
N SER A 32 0.06 45.93 -35.28
CA SER A 32 -1.41 45.74 -35.07
C SER A 32 -2.12 45.85 -36.43
N TYR A 33 -3.34 45.34 -36.58
CA TYR A 33 -4.16 45.39 -37.82
C TYR A 33 -3.56 44.63 -39.03
N GLY A 34 -4.34 44.22 -40.03
CA GLY A 34 -5.79 44.20 -40.14
C GLY A 34 -6.30 44.49 -41.56
N ALA A 35 -7.39 43.82 -41.93
CA ALA A 35 -8.28 44.07 -43.08
C ALA A 35 -7.73 43.88 -44.51
N ILE A 36 -8.63 43.35 -45.34
CA ILE A 36 -8.50 43.13 -46.80
C ILE A 36 -9.34 44.21 -47.50
N GLY A 37 -8.81 44.81 -48.57
CA GLY A 37 -9.56 45.35 -49.72
C GLY A 37 -9.20 44.50 -50.95
N ALA A 38 -10.12 44.17 -51.87
CA ALA A 38 -10.69 45.06 -52.89
C ALA A 38 -9.58 45.63 -53.82
N GLU A 39 -9.67 45.55 -55.15
CA GLU A 39 -10.82 45.36 -56.05
C GLU A 39 -10.33 44.93 -57.46
N ASN A 40 -11.26 44.61 -58.38
CA ASN A 40 -11.11 44.61 -59.86
C ASN A 40 -10.16 43.54 -60.50
N ASP A 41 -10.30 43.14 -61.76
CA ASP A 41 -11.41 43.13 -62.75
C ASP A 41 -11.00 42.16 -63.89
N GLU A 42 -11.96 41.59 -64.64
CA GLU A 42 -11.86 41.14 -66.05
C GLU A 42 -10.70 40.16 -66.47
N VAL A 43 -10.74 39.30 -67.50
CA VAL A 43 -11.71 38.87 -68.54
C VAL A 43 -11.23 37.52 -69.11
N ASP A 44 -12.04 36.86 -69.95
CA ASP A 44 -11.78 35.63 -70.75
C ASP A 44 -11.53 34.31 -69.97
N ALA A 45 -12.39 33.28 -70.05
CA ALA A 45 -12.89 32.50 -71.21
C ALA A 45 -11.87 31.53 -71.80
N PHE A 46 -12.21 30.23 -71.87
CA PHE A 46 -12.21 29.38 -73.09
C PHE A 46 -12.66 27.93 -72.78
N LEU A 47 -13.58 27.39 -73.60
CA LEU A 47 -13.90 25.96 -73.89
C LEU A 47 -14.20 24.98 -72.71
N SER A 48 -15.43 24.50 -72.47
CA SER A 48 -16.34 23.65 -73.27
C SER A 48 -16.07 22.13 -73.19
N ASP A 49 -17.05 21.34 -72.71
CA ASP A 49 -17.71 20.31 -73.54
C ASP A 49 -19.05 19.84 -72.92
N ASP A 50 -19.77 18.93 -73.60
CA ASP A 50 -21.24 18.86 -73.64
C ASP A 50 -22.02 17.96 -72.64
N ARG A 51 -23.31 18.34 -72.56
CA ARG A 51 -24.60 17.70 -72.17
C ARG A 51 -24.81 16.17 -72.36
N PRO A 52 -26.01 15.58 -72.05
CA PRO A 52 -27.00 15.80 -70.96
C PRO A 52 -27.72 14.51 -70.41
N GLY A 53 -28.56 14.65 -69.36
CA GLY A 53 -29.72 13.74 -69.07
C GLY A 53 -29.63 12.87 -67.79
N ILE A 54 -30.71 12.39 -67.14
CA ILE A 54 -32.18 12.41 -67.40
C ILE A 54 -33.01 12.36 -66.07
N ARG A 55 -34.04 13.22 -65.98
CA ARG A 55 -35.39 13.15 -65.31
C ARG A 55 -35.65 12.65 -63.86
N ARG A 56 -36.35 13.56 -63.12
CA ARG A 56 -37.60 13.39 -62.29
C ARG A 56 -37.47 12.56 -60.98
N VAL A 57 -38.26 12.77 -59.91
CA VAL A 57 -39.66 13.27 -59.78
C VAL A 57 -39.81 14.30 -58.63
N ALA A 58 -40.83 15.16 -58.79
CA ALA A 58 -41.46 16.11 -57.87
C ALA A 58 -41.88 15.52 -56.48
N SER A 59 -42.42 16.22 -55.48
CA SER A 59 -43.06 17.55 -55.34
C SER A 59 -43.11 17.93 -53.82
N SER A 60 -43.65 19.05 -53.29
CA SER A 60 -44.31 20.25 -53.82
C SER A 60 -44.32 21.37 -52.75
N SER A 61 -44.13 22.64 -53.11
CA SER A 61 -44.65 23.78 -52.33
C SER A 61 -44.71 25.09 -53.15
N ARG A 62 -45.90 25.70 -53.25
CA ARG A 62 -46.12 27.09 -53.71
C ARG A 62 -46.26 27.96 -52.45
N ILE A 63 -45.46 29.01 -52.23
CA ILE A 63 -45.42 30.33 -52.89
C ILE A 63 -46.62 31.23 -52.56
N ARG A 64 -46.34 32.25 -51.75
CA ARG A 64 -46.66 33.70 -51.91
C ARG A 64 -45.85 34.44 -50.82
N THR A 65 -44.92 35.38 -51.06
CA THR A 65 -44.97 36.68 -51.79
C THR A 65 -46.07 37.60 -51.26
N THR A 66 -45.85 38.88 -50.90
CA THR A 66 -44.75 39.80 -51.25
C THR A 66 -44.76 41.04 -50.32
N SER A 67 -43.58 41.64 -50.07
CA SER A 67 -43.20 43.10 -50.03
C SER A 67 -44.20 44.21 -49.55
N GLU A 68 -43.80 45.35 -48.97
CA GLU A 68 -42.76 46.32 -49.38
C GLU A 68 -42.32 47.32 -48.28
N SER A 69 -41.13 47.95 -48.45
CA SER A 69 -40.77 49.37 -48.11
C SER A 69 -40.79 49.85 -46.62
N SER A 70 -39.88 50.70 -46.10
CA SER A 70 -38.79 51.52 -46.68
C SER A 70 -37.66 51.91 -45.68
N ARG A 71 -36.45 52.06 -46.22
CA ARG A 71 -35.34 53.01 -45.90
C ARG A 71 -35.06 53.53 -44.46
N ALA A 72 -33.87 53.12 -43.98
CA ALA A 72 -32.72 53.96 -43.58
C ALA A 72 -32.56 54.58 -42.16
N ARG A 73 -31.56 54.04 -41.44
CA ARG A 73 -30.56 54.68 -40.56
C ARG A 73 -30.99 55.69 -39.48
N SER A 74 -30.88 55.25 -38.22
CA SER A 74 -29.94 55.86 -37.27
C SER A 74 -29.33 54.77 -36.37
N ASP A 75 -28.01 54.78 -36.18
CA ASP A 75 -27.29 53.70 -35.46
C ASP A 75 -27.21 53.98 -33.96
N SER A 76 -27.77 53.11 -33.13
CA SER A 76 -27.63 53.14 -31.67
C SER A 76 -26.99 51.85 -31.15
N ARG A 77 -25.79 51.96 -30.58
CA ARG A 77 -25.07 50.87 -29.91
C ARG A 77 -25.95 50.14 -28.88
N THR A 78 -26.07 48.83 -29.00
CA THR A 78 -26.45 47.93 -27.90
C THR A 78 -25.59 46.67 -27.91
N ASP A 79 -24.84 46.44 -26.83
CA ASP A 79 -24.03 45.24 -26.65
C ASP A 79 -24.92 43.99 -26.57
N ARG A 80 -24.67 43.00 -27.42
CA ARG A 80 -25.24 41.65 -27.28
C ARG A 80 -24.20 40.69 -26.74
N ARG A 81 -24.33 40.32 -25.46
CA ARG A 81 -23.58 39.20 -24.85
C ARG A 81 -24.17 37.86 -25.34
N PRO A 82 -23.35 36.79 -25.48
CA PRO A 82 -23.85 35.48 -25.87
C PRO A 82 -24.74 34.86 -24.79
N TYR A 83 -25.76 34.12 -25.24
CA TYR A 83 -26.75 33.48 -24.36
C TYR A 83 -26.16 32.30 -23.59
N LEU A 84 -26.22 32.36 -22.26
CA LEU A 84 -25.95 31.22 -21.37
C LEU A 84 -27.26 30.49 -21.07
N TYR A 85 -27.32 29.18 -21.33
CA TYR A 85 -28.54 28.39 -21.09
C TYR A 85 -28.63 27.96 -19.61
N THR A 86 -29.25 28.79 -18.77
CA THR A 86 -29.51 28.44 -17.37
C THR A 86 -30.74 27.54 -17.26
N GLY A 87 -30.54 26.23 -17.11
CA GLY A 87 -31.60 25.30 -16.72
C GLY A 87 -32.06 25.60 -15.29
N GLY A 88 -33.23 26.21 -15.15
CA GLY A 88 -33.75 26.66 -13.86
C GLY A 88 -34.32 25.53 -13.00
N LEU A 89 -33.81 25.41 -11.78
CA LEU A 89 -34.57 24.94 -10.62
C LEU A 89 -34.50 26.08 -9.60
N GLY A 90 -35.66 26.70 -9.34
CA GLY A 90 -35.71 27.99 -8.65
C GLY A 90 -35.44 27.88 -7.15
N LEU A 91 -34.43 28.63 -6.69
CA LEU A 91 -34.28 29.09 -5.31
C LEU A 91 -33.69 30.51 -5.34
N SER A 92 -34.11 31.34 -4.39
CA SER A 92 -33.95 32.80 -4.46
C SER A 92 -32.50 33.30 -4.39
N ARG A 93 -32.25 34.45 -5.03
CA ARG A 93 -30.97 35.15 -5.01
C ARG A 93 -30.91 36.14 -3.85
N ASP A 94 -30.20 35.79 -2.79
CA ASP A 94 -29.49 36.72 -1.89
C ASP A 94 -28.40 35.97 -1.12
N GLY A 95 -27.24 36.60 -0.89
CA GLY A 95 -26.11 35.99 -0.16
C GLY A 95 -24.81 35.90 -0.96
N SER A 96 -24.14 37.03 -1.17
CA SER A 96 -22.73 37.04 -1.57
C SER A 96 -21.81 36.78 -0.38
N THR A 97 -20.97 35.74 -0.44
CA THR A 97 -19.55 35.66 0.00
C THR A 97 -19.14 34.21 0.29
N GLN A 98 -18.27 33.62 -0.55
CA GLN A 98 -17.26 32.57 -0.26
C GLN A 98 -16.86 31.84 -1.56
N SER A 99 -16.03 32.48 -2.40
CA SER A 99 -15.57 31.89 -3.67
C SER A 99 -14.20 31.22 -3.51
N LEU A 100 -14.17 30.09 -2.80
CA LEU A 100 -13.00 29.18 -2.70
C LEU A 100 -13.38 27.71 -2.49
N THR A 101 -14.63 27.41 -2.11
CA THR A 101 -15.14 26.03 -1.89
C THR A 101 -16.03 25.51 -3.03
N THR A 102 -16.60 26.41 -3.85
CA THR A 102 -17.62 26.06 -4.86
C THR A 102 -17.10 25.34 -6.10
N ASP A 103 -15.83 25.54 -6.46
CA ASP A 103 -15.31 25.05 -7.75
C ASP A 103 -15.11 23.53 -7.76
N GLU A 104 -14.78 22.92 -6.61
CA GLU A 104 -14.66 21.45 -6.51
C GLU A 104 -16.05 20.79 -6.52
N GLU A 105 -17.01 21.31 -5.73
CA GLU A 105 -18.40 20.81 -5.73
C GLU A 105 -19.06 20.96 -7.11
N HIS A 106 -18.84 22.08 -7.81
CA HIS A 106 -19.32 22.26 -9.18
C HIS A 106 -18.66 21.31 -10.18
N ARG A 107 -17.36 21.01 -10.00
CA ARG A 107 -16.65 20.04 -10.84
C ARG A 107 -17.23 18.64 -10.66
N ASP A 108 -17.40 18.19 -9.42
CA ASP A 108 -17.93 16.86 -9.11
C ASP A 108 -19.40 16.71 -9.55
N HIS A 109 -20.22 17.75 -9.39
CA HIS A 109 -21.59 17.76 -9.89
C HIS A 109 -21.67 17.70 -11.42
N ALA A 110 -20.85 18.49 -12.13
CA ALA A 110 -20.75 18.43 -13.60
C ALA A 110 -20.27 17.06 -14.10
N MET A 111 -19.40 16.40 -13.35
CA MET A 111 -18.87 15.07 -13.65
C MET A 111 -19.92 13.97 -13.45
N ALA A 112 -20.71 14.03 -12.38
CA ALA A 112 -21.85 13.13 -12.16
C ALA A 112 -22.89 13.22 -13.29
N ILE A 113 -23.13 14.42 -13.83
CA ILE A 113 -24.01 14.63 -15.00
C ILE A 113 -23.41 13.97 -16.25
N ARG A 114 -22.12 14.16 -16.53
CA ARG A 114 -21.43 13.53 -17.66
C ARG A 114 -21.48 12.00 -17.57
N TYR A 115 -21.21 11.43 -16.41
CA TYR A 115 -21.26 9.98 -16.20
C TYR A 115 -22.67 9.41 -16.46
N ARG A 116 -23.72 10.10 -15.97
CA ARG A 116 -25.13 9.74 -16.26
C ARG A 116 -25.49 9.86 -17.73
N LEU A 117 -24.87 10.79 -18.48
CA LEU A 117 -25.07 10.93 -19.93
C LEU A 117 -24.43 9.77 -20.70
N PHE A 118 -23.15 9.45 -20.43
CA PHE A 118 -22.48 8.30 -21.05
C PHE A 118 -23.22 6.98 -20.78
N ASN A 119 -23.60 6.72 -19.52
CA ASN A 119 -24.36 5.52 -19.14
C ASN A 119 -25.81 5.47 -19.69
N ARG A 120 -26.33 6.58 -20.24
CA ARG A 120 -27.61 6.62 -20.99
C ARG A 120 -27.42 6.44 -22.48
N LEU A 121 -26.29 6.86 -23.04
CA LEU A 121 -25.97 6.74 -24.45
C LEU A 121 -25.50 5.32 -24.80
N ASP A 122 -24.77 4.66 -23.90
CA ASP A 122 -24.32 3.28 -24.04
C ASP A 122 -24.53 2.52 -22.70
N PRO A 123 -25.73 1.94 -22.48
CA PRO A 123 -26.03 1.11 -21.32
C PRO A 123 -25.41 -0.29 -21.47
N GLY A 124 -24.08 -0.34 -21.56
CA GLY A 124 -23.25 -1.52 -21.76
C GLY A 124 -21.76 -1.19 -21.75
N GLY A 125 -21.39 -0.04 -22.31
CA GLY A 125 -20.04 0.54 -22.24
C GLY A 125 -19.06 -0.05 -23.25
N GLU A 126 -19.55 -0.73 -24.29
CA GLU A 126 -18.71 -1.38 -25.31
C GLU A 126 -18.28 -0.42 -26.43
N THR A 127 -19.01 0.68 -26.65
CA THR A 127 -18.81 1.60 -27.78
C THR A 127 -18.42 3.02 -27.38
N LEU A 128 -18.99 3.55 -26.29
CA LEU A 128 -18.73 4.91 -25.81
C LEU A 128 -17.92 4.93 -24.51
N ARG A 129 -16.62 4.66 -24.62
CA ARG A 129 -15.67 4.79 -23.51
C ARG A 129 -15.39 6.26 -23.23
N MET A 130 -15.58 6.69 -21.97
CA MET A 130 -15.29 8.05 -21.53
C MET A 130 -13.76 8.26 -21.48
N PRO A 131 -13.20 9.36 -22.05
CA PRO A 131 -11.74 9.53 -22.12
C PRO A 131 -11.08 9.65 -20.74
N ASP A 132 -9.89 9.07 -20.58
CA ASP A 132 -9.29 8.79 -19.26
C ASP A 132 -8.95 10.06 -18.45
N HIS A 133 -8.66 11.17 -19.12
CA HIS A 133 -8.45 12.47 -18.48
C HIS A 133 -9.74 13.10 -17.90
N VAL A 134 -10.91 12.48 -18.16
CA VAL A 134 -12.23 12.90 -17.68
C VAL A 134 -12.82 11.89 -16.68
N VAL A 135 -12.13 10.80 -16.34
CA VAL A 135 -12.61 9.87 -15.29
C VAL A 135 -11.69 9.98 -14.08
N PRO A 136 -12.19 10.33 -12.87
CA PRO A 136 -11.35 10.36 -11.68
C PRO A 136 -10.86 8.92 -11.37
N PRO A 137 -9.57 8.74 -11.02
CA PRO A 137 -8.99 7.41 -10.77
C PRO A 137 -9.68 6.67 -9.60
N ASP A 138 -10.35 7.42 -8.74
CA ASP A 138 -11.17 7.00 -7.61
C ASP A 138 -12.26 5.97 -7.98
N LEU A 139 -12.65 5.86 -9.27
CA LEU A 139 -13.60 4.85 -9.76
C LEU A 139 -12.95 3.45 -9.95
N PHE A 140 -11.63 3.39 -10.13
CA PHE A 140 -10.89 2.17 -10.49
C PHE A 140 -9.86 1.74 -9.43
N SER A 141 -9.45 2.62 -8.51
CA SER A 141 -8.54 2.26 -7.41
C SER A 141 -9.28 1.59 -6.26
N VAL A 142 -8.99 0.30 -6.04
CA VAL A 142 -9.54 -0.51 -4.93
C VAL A 142 -8.88 -0.18 -3.58
N LEU A 143 -7.85 0.67 -3.55
CA LEU A 143 -6.99 0.94 -2.39
C LEU A 143 -6.92 2.46 -2.07
N PRO A 144 -7.05 2.86 -0.79
CA PRO A 144 -7.25 4.26 -0.39
C PRO A 144 -5.93 5.00 -0.12
N PHE A 145 -5.19 5.44 -1.14
CA PHE A 145 -3.88 6.11 -0.96
C PHE A 145 -3.84 7.58 -1.42
N ASP A 146 -5.01 8.23 -1.51
CA ASP A 146 -5.20 9.49 -2.23
C ASP A 146 -4.91 10.79 -1.47
N ASP A 147 -4.74 10.76 -0.14
CA ASP A 147 -4.65 11.98 0.70
C ASP A 147 -3.31 12.76 0.60
N PHE A 148 -2.41 12.38 -0.31
CA PHE A 148 -1.11 13.05 -0.56
C PHE A 148 -1.00 13.73 -1.94
N LYS A 149 -2.14 14.14 -2.52
CA LYS A 149 -2.20 14.80 -3.84
C LYS A 149 -1.98 16.31 -3.74
N ASP A 150 -0.79 16.79 -4.15
CA ASP A 150 -0.61 18.18 -4.60
C ASP A 150 -1.49 18.48 -5.84
N ALA A 151 -1.56 19.75 -6.27
CA ALA A 151 -2.27 20.20 -7.48
C ALA A 151 -1.85 19.52 -8.81
N SER A 152 -0.85 18.62 -8.81
CA SER A 152 -0.50 17.74 -9.94
C SER A 152 -0.87 16.26 -9.74
N GLY A 153 -1.66 15.92 -8.71
CA GLY A 153 -2.24 14.59 -8.47
C GLY A 153 -1.27 13.44 -8.19
N LYS A 154 0.01 13.71 -7.88
CA LYS A 154 1.06 12.67 -7.70
C LYS A 154 2.03 12.96 -6.56
N GLN A 155 2.35 11.92 -5.80
CA GLN A 155 3.22 11.90 -4.63
C GLN A 155 4.71 12.09 -4.98
N SER A 156 5.48 12.64 -4.04
CA SER A 156 6.95 12.73 -4.17
C SER A 156 7.63 11.40 -3.83
N SER A 157 8.81 11.14 -4.41
CA SER A 157 9.60 9.91 -4.13
C SER A 157 9.84 9.68 -2.63
N PHE A 158 10.00 10.73 -1.83
CA PHE A 158 10.18 10.59 -0.37
C PHE A 158 8.92 10.03 0.30
N VAL A 159 7.74 10.55 -0.05
CA VAL A 159 6.45 10.04 0.45
C VAL A 159 6.23 8.59 -0.01
N THR A 160 6.63 8.24 -1.23
CA THR A 160 6.53 6.86 -1.72
C THR A 160 7.46 5.91 -0.96
N ILE A 161 8.73 6.26 -0.76
CA ILE A 161 9.69 5.48 0.06
C ILE A 161 9.13 5.25 1.47
N PHE A 162 8.62 6.31 2.10
CA PHE A 162 8.06 6.28 3.44
C PHE A 162 6.79 5.43 3.52
N SER A 163 5.92 5.49 2.51
CA SER A 163 4.73 4.65 2.40
C SER A 163 5.07 3.18 2.22
N ILE A 164 6.08 2.86 1.39
CA ILE A 164 6.60 1.50 1.21
C ILE A 164 7.17 0.97 2.54
N TRP A 165 8.00 1.76 3.21
CA TRP A 165 8.60 1.42 4.50
C TRP A 165 7.54 1.20 5.59
N ASN A 166 6.63 2.14 5.78
CA ASN A 166 5.55 2.06 6.79
C ASN A 166 4.51 0.96 6.48
N THR A 167 4.43 0.47 5.25
CA THR A 167 3.61 -0.69 4.89
C THR A 167 4.27 -2.01 5.30
N MET A 168 5.61 -2.09 5.30
CA MET A 168 6.36 -3.25 5.80
C MET A 168 6.56 -3.21 7.31
N MET A 169 6.86 -2.04 7.89
CA MET A 169 7.01 -1.85 9.33
C MET A 169 5.68 -2.02 10.06
N GLY A 170 5.67 -2.81 11.13
CA GLY A 170 4.49 -2.97 11.96
C GLY A 170 4.69 -4.04 13.04
N THR A 171 3.63 -4.80 13.30
CA THR A 171 3.58 -5.91 14.27
C THR A 171 4.74 -6.90 14.18
N SER A 172 5.28 -7.11 12.97
CA SER A 172 6.46 -7.94 12.69
C SER A 172 7.70 -7.56 13.51
N LEU A 173 7.92 -6.28 13.80
CA LEU A 173 9.08 -5.79 14.57
C LEU A 173 9.14 -6.42 15.98
N LEU A 174 7.98 -6.67 16.57
CA LEU A 174 7.82 -7.23 17.93
C LEU A 174 8.28 -8.69 18.04
N ALA A 175 8.27 -9.42 16.91
CA ALA A 175 8.67 -10.82 16.83
C ALA A 175 10.11 -11.02 16.35
N MET A 176 10.81 -9.96 15.91
CA MET A 176 12.18 -10.08 15.39
C MET A 176 13.18 -10.70 16.38
N PRO A 177 13.22 -10.31 17.68
CA PRO A 177 14.21 -10.88 18.58
C PRO A 177 13.96 -12.36 18.89
N TRP A 178 12.69 -12.77 19.00
CA TRP A 178 12.28 -14.17 19.11
C TRP A 178 12.64 -14.96 17.86
N ALA A 179 12.31 -14.43 16.68
CA ALA A 179 12.59 -15.09 15.41
C ALA A 179 14.10 -15.27 15.21
N MET A 180 14.91 -14.25 15.54
CA MET A 180 16.37 -14.34 15.51
C MET A 180 16.90 -15.36 16.53
N GLN A 181 16.27 -15.48 17.70
CA GLN A 181 16.59 -16.50 18.69
C GLN A 181 16.30 -17.94 18.21
N GLN A 182 15.25 -18.16 17.41
CA GLN A 182 15.01 -19.47 16.77
C GLN A 182 16.07 -19.82 15.72
N ALA A 183 16.63 -18.84 15.00
CA ALA A 183 17.70 -19.09 14.02
C ALA A 183 19.12 -19.14 14.62
N GLY A 184 19.32 -18.56 15.80
CA GLY A 184 20.65 -18.25 16.33
C GLY A 184 21.15 -16.89 15.82
N PHE A 185 22.09 -16.29 16.56
CA PHE A 185 22.50 -14.90 16.39
C PHE A 185 23.13 -14.59 15.03
N GLY A 186 24.15 -15.35 14.63
CA GLY A 186 24.88 -15.11 13.38
C GLY A 186 24.08 -15.51 12.15
N LEU A 187 23.47 -16.70 12.16
CA LEU A 187 22.60 -17.17 11.09
C LEU A 187 21.35 -16.28 10.95
N GLY A 188 20.81 -15.79 12.07
CA GLY A 188 19.65 -14.91 12.09
C GLY A 188 19.91 -13.58 11.37
N ILE A 189 20.99 -12.87 11.71
CA ILE A 189 21.35 -11.61 11.03
C ILE A 189 21.57 -11.84 9.52
N PHE A 190 22.27 -12.92 9.15
CA PHE A 190 22.45 -13.29 7.74
C PHE A 190 21.11 -13.54 7.03
N LEU A 191 20.18 -14.28 7.65
CA LEU A 191 18.86 -14.57 7.07
C LEU A 191 17.97 -13.33 6.95
N ILE A 192 18.01 -12.39 7.90
CA ILE A 192 17.27 -11.11 7.81
C ILE A 192 17.68 -10.35 6.54
N ILE A 193 18.98 -10.30 6.24
CA ILE A 193 19.53 -9.63 5.06
C ILE A 193 19.26 -10.45 3.78
N ALA A 194 19.45 -11.77 3.81
CA ALA A 194 19.25 -12.63 2.66
C ALA A 194 17.79 -12.67 2.19
N VAL A 195 16.83 -12.80 3.11
CA VAL A 195 15.40 -12.76 2.78
C VAL A 195 15.00 -11.36 2.29
N ALA A 196 15.54 -10.28 2.87
CA ALA A 196 15.31 -8.92 2.36
C ALA A 196 15.76 -8.78 0.90
N GLY A 197 16.95 -9.29 0.56
CA GLY A 197 17.48 -9.26 -0.80
C GLY A 197 16.63 -10.05 -1.80
N ILE A 198 16.16 -11.25 -1.43
CA ILE A 198 15.28 -12.06 -2.28
C ILE A 198 13.92 -11.39 -2.44
N SER A 199 13.31 -10.91 -1.36
CA SER A 199 12.01 -10.23 -1.40
C SER A 199 12.05 -8.92 -2.18
N LEU A 200 13.14 -8.15 -2.09
CA LEU A 200 13.37 -6.97 -2.93
C LEU A 200 13.48 -7.36 -4.41
N TYR A 201 14.22 -8.41 -4.74
CA TYR A 201 14.33 -8.90 -6.11
C TYR A 201 12.97 -9.32 -6.67
N THR A 202 12.16 -10.06 -5.91
CA THR A 202 10.85 -10.52 -6.38
C THR A 202 9.82 -9.40 -6.41
N ALA A 203 9.86 -8.44 -5.47
CA ALA A 203 9.05 -7.23 -5.53
C ALA A 203 9.40 -6.38 -6.76
N TYR A 204 10.69 -6.23 -7.09
CA TYR A 204 11.13 -5.59 -8.33
C TYR A 204 10.61 -6.30 -9.59
N ARG A 205 10.52 -7.63 -9.59
CA ARG A 205 9.87 -8.38 -10.69
C ARG A 205 8.36 -8.13 -10.80
N VAL A 206 7.65 -8.00 -9.68
CA VAL A 206 6.25 -7.55 -9.67
C VAL A 206 6.12 -6.15 -10.29
N VAL A 207 6.95 -5.19 -9.86
CA VAL A 207 6.93 -3.81 -10.39
C VAL A 207 7.25 -3.74 -11.88
N GLN A 208 8.16 -4.58 -12.37
CA GLN A 208 8.44 -4.68 -13.80
C GLN A 208 7.30 -5.35 -14.59
N SER A 209 6.49 -6.21 -13.98
CA SER A 209 5.61 -7.14 -14.71
C SER A 209 4.58 -6.53 -15.68
N PRO A 210 3.89 -5.40 -15.40
CA PRO A 210 2.97 -4.80 -16.37
C PRO A 210 3.68 -4.08 -17.53
N GLN A 211 4.97 -3.80 -17.41
CA GLN A 211 5.73 -3.11 -18.45
C GLN A 211 5.88 -3.99 -19.70
N ASN A 212 5.64 -3.40 -20.87
CA ASN A 212 5.75 -4.03 -22.19
C ASN A 212 4.78 -5.20 -22.44
N LEU A 213 3.66 -5.27 -21.72
CA LEU A 213 2.53 -6.14 -22.08
C LEU A 213 1.41 -5.31 -22.73
N PRO A 214 0.81 -5.77 -23.84
CA PRO A 214 -0.46 -5.26 -24.33
C PRO A 214 -1.61 -5.86 -23.49
N LEU A 215 -1.73 -5.43 -22.23
CA LEU A 215 -2.95 -5.65 -21.47
C LEU A 215 -4.10 -4.86 -22.11
N GLY A 216 -5.31 -5.42 -22.14
CA GLY A 216 -6.54 -4.70 -22.54
C GLY A 216 -7.03 -3.67 -21.50
N VAL A 217 -6.14 -3.30 -20.58
CA VAL A 217 -6.30 -2.36 -19.47
C VAL A 217 -5.01 -1.56 -19.45
N ASP A 218 -5.08 -0.24 -19.25
CA ASP A 218 -3.89 0.60 -19.29
C ASP A 218 -2.82 0.10 -18.32
N PRO A 219 -1.53 0.05 -18.73
CA PRO A 219 -0.44 -0.42 -17.87
C PRO A 219 -0.31 0.36 -16.55
N SER A 220 -0.88 1.57 -16.49
CA SER A 220 -0.99 2.40 -15.30
C SER A 220 -2.06 1.96 -14.30
N LEU A 221 -3.06 1.15 -14.69
CA LEU A 221 -4.19 0.72 -13.84
C LEU A 221 -4.17 -0.78 -13.49
N ALA A 222 -3.36 -1.59 -14.18
CA ALA A 222 -3.26 -3.03 -13.91
C ALA A 222 -2.77 -3.33 -12.48
N GLU A 223 -3.44 -4.26 -11.81
CA GLU A 223 -2.95 -4.90 -10.58
C GLU A 223 -2.22 -6.21 -10.87
N PHE A 224 -1.47 -6.74 -9.90
CA PHE A 224 -0.66 -7.95 -10.13
C PHE A 224 -1.53 -9.18 -10.46
N SER A 225 -2.74 -9.26 -9.92
CA SER A 225 -3.75 -10.27 -10.27
C SER A 225 -4.12 -10.25 -11.76
N ASP A 226 -4.19 -9.07 -12.38
CA ASP A 226 -4.55 -8.92 -13.79
C ASP A 226 -3.41 -9.35 -14.71
N VAL A 227 -2.16 -9.10 -14.29
CA VAL A 227 -0.98 -9.62 -14.99
C VAL A 227 -0.93 -11.16 -14.91
N CYS A 228 -1.26 -11.75 -13.75
CA CYS A 228 -1.42 -13.20 -13.62
C CYS A 228 -2.56 -13.74 -14.51
N LYS A 229 -3.70 -13.06 -14.58
CA LYS A 229 -4.83 -13.38 -15.46
C LYS A 229 -4.44 -13.39 -16.94
N TYR A 230 -3.68 -12.40 -17.40
CA TYR A 230 -3.23 -12.32 -18.79
C TYR A 230 -2.24 -13.44 -19.16
N LEU A 231 -1.30 -13.76 -18.27
CA LEU A 231 -0.21 -14.70 -18.57
C LEU A 231 -0.56 -16.19 -18.37
N PHE A 232 -1.46 -16.48 -17.42
CA PHE A 232 -1.85 -17.85 -17.01
C PHE A 232 -3.35 -18.13 -17.17
N GLY A 233 -4.15 -17.14 -17.58
CA GLY A 233 -5.61 -17.25 -17.64
C GLY A 233 -6.28 -17.22 -16.26
N LYS A 234 -7.57 -17.54 -16.25
CA LYS A 234 -8.41 -17.62 -15.03
C LYS A 234 -7.78 -18.40 -13.84
N PRO A 235 -7.11 -19.57 -13.99
CA PRO A 235 -6.56 -20.25 -12.82
C PRO A 235 -5.45 -19.46 -12.14
N GLY A 236 -4.64 -18.69 -12.88
CA GLY A 236 -3.61 -17.83 -12.29
C GLY A 236 -4.19 -16.64 -11.53
N GLU A 237 -5.29 -16.06 -12.03
CA GLU A 237 -6.06 -15.03 -11.33
C GLU A 237 -6.63 -15.55 -10.00
N ILE A 238 -7.25 -16.73 -10.00
CA ILE A 238 -7.86 -17.32 -8.80
C ILE A 238 -6.79 -17.61 -7.74
N VAL A 239 -5.65 -18.22 -8.12
CA VAL A 239 -4.54 -18.48 -7.20
C VAL A 239 -3.96 -17.16 -6.65
N ALA A 240 -3.84 -16.13 -7.48
CA ALA A 240 -3.43 -14.81 -7.02
C ALA A 240 -4.44 -14.22 -6.02
N VAL A 241 -5.73 -14.12 -6.34
CA VAL A 241 -6.70 -13.49 -5.43
C VAL A 241 -6.82 -14.26 -4.11
N LEU A 242 -6.84 -15.60 -4.15
CA LEU A 242 -6.95 -16.46 -2.96
C LEU A 242 -5.79 -16.23 -1.96
N PHE A 243 -4.54 -16.32 -2.42
CA PHE A 243 -3.39 -16.18 -1.52
C PHE A 243 -3.17 -14.73 -1.04
N SER A 244 -3.63 -13.72 -1.81
CA SER A 244 -3.67 -12.31 -1.35
C SER A 244 -4.73 -12.08 -0.26
N ILE A 245 -5.89 -12.74 -0.35
CA ILE A 245 -6.88 -12.69 0.72
C ILE A 245 -6.37 -13.43 1.97
N ALA A 246 -5.72 -14.59 1.81
CA ALA A 246 -5.21 -15.39 2.93
C ALA A 246 -4.16 -14.64 3.78
N VAL A 247 -3.22 -13.92 3.16
CA VAL A 247 -2.21 -13.12 3.89
C VAL A 247 -2.85 -11.92 4.60
N LEU A 248 -3.81 -11.23 3.98
CA LEU A 248 -4.51 -10.11 4.61
C LEU A 248 -5.35 -10.57 5.82
N LEU A 249 -6.04 -11.71 5.70
CA LEU A 249 -6.76 -12.34 6.83
C LEU A 249 -5.81 -12.74 7.96
N GLY A 250 -4.66 -13.35 7.65
CA GLY A 250 -3.65 -13.67 8.65
C GLY A 250 -3.06 -12.43 9.34
N GLY A 251 -2.92 -11.32 8.60
CA GLY A 251 -2.58 -10.02 9.16
C GLY A 251 -3.62 -9.52 10.17
N VAL A 252 -4.92 -9.60 9.83
CA VAL A 252 -6.02 -9.24 10.74
C VAL A 252 -6.02 -10.11 12.00
N MET A 253 -5.77 -11.43 11.88
CA MET A 253 -5.64 -12.33 13.04
C MET A 253 -4.49 -11.90 13.97
N VAL A 254 -3.30 -11.65 13.43
CA VAL A 254 -2.13 -11.21 14.21
C VAL A 254 -2.38 -9.86 14.89
N TYR A 255 -3.01 -8.91 14.18
CA TYR A 255 -3.42 -7.63 14.76
C TYR A 255 -4.37 -7.83 15.93
N TRP A 256 -5.34 -8.74 15.83
CA TRP A 256 -6.30 -9.00 16.90
C TRP A 256 -5.65 -9.54 18.18
N VAL A 257 -4.72 -10.50 18.05
CA VAL A 257 -3.95 -11.06 19.17
C VAL A 257 -3.13 -9.96 19.85
N LEU A 258 -2.41 -9.14 19.09
CA LEU A 258 -1.56 -8.08 19.62
C LEU A 258 -2.36 -6.92 20.23
N MET A 259 -3.44 -6.48 19.58
CA MET A 259 -4.33 -5.46 20.13
C MET A 259 -4.99 -5.92 21.43
N SER A 260 -5.39 -7.20 21.54
CA SER A 260 -5.95 -7.76 22.78
C SER A 260 -4.90 -7.78 23.91
N ASN A 261 -3.66 -8.16 23.60
CA ASN A 261 -2.53 -8.12 24.53
C ASN A 261 -2.22 -6.70 25.03
N PHE A 262 -2.13 -5.74 24.11
CA PHE A 262 -1.84 -4.34 24.47
C PHE A 262 -3.00 -3.68 25.22
N LEU A 263 -4.25 -3.96 24.83
CA LEU A 263 -5.43 -3.47 25.54
C LEU A 263 -5.46 -4.02 26.97
N PHE A 264 -5.20 -5.33 27.18
CA PHE A 264 -5.15 -5.93 28.51
C PHE A 264 -4.13 -5.22 29.42
N TYR A 265 -2.86 -5.15 29.00
CA TYR A 265 -1.81 -4.51 29.80
C TYR A 265 -2.04 -3.01 30.03
N THR A 266 -2.56 -2.29 29.03
CA THR A 266 -2.90 -0.87 29.16
C THR A 266 -4.04 -0.68 30.15
N GLY A 267 -5.07 -1.54 30.10
CA GLY A 267 -6.20 -1.54 31.02
C GLY A 267 -5.77 -1.78 32.47
N ASN A 268 -4.85 -2.72 32.71
CA ASN A 268 -4.30 -2.97 34.06
C ASN A 268 -3.58 -1.73 34.61
N VAL A 269 -2.73 -1.09 33.81
CA VAL A 269 -2.03 0.14 34.22
C VAL A 269 -3.01 1.29 34.52
N VAL A 270 -4.06 1.44 33.70
CA VAL A 270 -5.10 2.47 33.94
C VAL A 270 -5.92 2.15 35.20
N TYR A 271 -6.29 0.89 35.42
CA TYR A 271 -7.00 0.45 36.62
C TYR A 271 -6.17 0.67 37.89
N GLU A 272 -4.91 0.23 37.90
CA GLU A 272 -3.98 0.46 39.01
C GLU A 272 -3.73 1.95 39.28
N ALA A 273 -3.69 2.80 38.24
CA ALA A 273 -3.50 4.25 38.38
C ALA A 273 -4.75 4.99 38.89
N LEU A 274 -5.96 4.42 38.69
CA LEU A 274 -7.21 4.98 39.20
C LEU A 274 -7.49 4.60 40.66
N GLN A 275 -6.78 3.60 41.21
CA GLN A 275 -6.98 3.14 42.57
C GLN A 275 -6.30 4.10 43.59
N PRO A 276 -6.97 4.55 44.67
CA PRO A 276 -6.42 5.55 45.60
C PRO A 276 -5.19 5.09 46.40
N ASN A 277 -4.87 3.79 46.38
CA ASN A 277 -3.69 3.20 47.03
C ASN A 277 -2.60 2.81 46.00
N SER A 278 -2.55 3.45 44.83
CA SER A 278 -1.64 3.09 43.73
C SER A 278 -0.17 3.18 44.13
N SER A 279 0.53 2.04 44.10
CA SER A 279 1.99 1.99 44.19
C SER A 279 2.67 2.20 42.84
N THR A 280 1.93 2.08 41.73
CA THR A 280 2.50 2.12 40.37
C THR A 280 3.08 3.50 40.04
N ILE A 281 2.42 4.59 40.47
CA ILE A 281 2.91 5.97 40.26
C ILE A 281 4.27 6.21 40.98
N PRO A 282 4.43 5.96 42.29
CA PRO A 282 5.73 6.13 42.95
C PRO A 282 6.81 5.13 42.52
N ILE A 283 6.46 3.94 42.02
CA ILE A 283 7.43 2.99 41.42
C ILE A 283 7.97 3.53 40.09
N MET A 284 7.16 4.24 39.31
CA MET A 284 7.61 4.92 38.09
C MET A 284 8.57 6.09 38.37
N GLU A 285 8.46 6.72 39.55
CA GLU A 285 9.29 7.85 39.97
C GLU A 285 10.60 7.41 40.66
N ASN A 286 10.58 6.34 41.46
CA ASN A 286 11.73 5.88 42.25
C ASN A 286 12.46 4.67 41.63
N LYS A 287 12.45 4.55 40.30
CA LYS A 287 12.96 3.37 39.60
C LYS A 287 14.48 3.28 39.67
N THR A 288 15.00 2.24 40.34
CA THR A 288 16.42 1.88 40.24
C THR A 288 16.75 1.47 38.80
N TRP A 289 17.98 1.74 38.35
CA TRP A 289 18.46 1.38 37.01
C TRP A 289 18.76 -0.12 36.86
N THR A 290 17.79 -0.96 37.23
CA THR A 290 17.84 -2.43 37.18
C THR A 290 17.12 -2.93 35.92
N CYS A 291 17.79 -3.80 35.16
CA CYS A 291 17.23 -4.41 33.96
C CYS A 291 16.27 -5.55 34.33
N ASP A 292 15.09 -5.19 34.80
CA ASP A 292 14.06 -6.13 35.24
C ASP A 292 13.32 -6.72 34.03
N VAL A 293 13.74 -7.93 33.65
CA VAL A 293 13.22 -8.69 32.51
C VAL A 293 12.57 -9.98 33.00
N TYR A 294 11.30 -10.16 32.66
CA TYR A 294 10.47 -11.29 33.09
C TYR A 294 10.51 -12.42 32.08
N CYS A 295 10.46 -13.65 32.61
CA CYS A 295 10.14 -14.83 31.82
C CYS A 295 8.67 -15.17 32.03
N PRO A 296 7.77 -14.92 31.04
CA PRO A 296 6.40 -15.39 31.17
C PRO A 296 6.40 -16.92 31.16
N GLU A 297 5.68 -17.52 32.10
CA GLU A 297 5.46 -18.97 32.07
C GLU A 297 4.74 -19.36 30.78
N GLN A 298 5.22 -20.41 30.12
CA GLN A 298 4.62 -20.87 28.87
C GLN A 298 3.21 -21.39 29.14
N PHE A 299 2.23 -20.87 28.40
CA PHE A 299 0.84 -21.30 28.54
C PHE A 299 0.73 -22.81 28.24
N ASN A 300 0.54 -23.60 29.28
CA ASN A 300 0.55 -25.05 29.14
C ASN A 300 -0.84 -25.51 28.66
N GLN A 301 -0.93 -25.86 27.38
CA GLN A 301 -2.21 -26.11 26.69
C GLN A 301 -3.04 -27.26 27.32
N ALA A 302 -2.39 -28.15 28.10
CA ALA A 302 -3.04 -29.19 28.90
C ALA A 302 -3.91 -28.65 30.06
N LEU A 303 -3.64 -27.44 30.58
CA LEU A 303 -4.48 -26.80 31.61
C LEU A 303 -5.65 -25.99 31.01
N TRP A 304 -5.81 -25.94 29.69
CA TRP A 304 -6.91 -25.19 29.07
C TRP A 304 -8.31 -25.67 29.51
N PRO A 305 -8.60 -26.98 29.70
CA PRO A 305 -9.88 -27.43 30.25
C PRO A 305 -10.12 -26.98 31.70
N GLU A 306 -9.08 -26.95 32.54
CA GLU A 306 -9.18 -26.51 33.93
C GLU A 306 -9.42 -25.00 33.99
N LYS A 307 -8.64 -24.19 33.24
CA LYS A 307 -8.86 -22.73 33.14
C LYS A 307 -10.19 -22.34 32.50
N PHE A 308 -10.68 -23.12 31.52
CA PHE A 308 -12.00 -22.90 30.95
C PHE A 308 -13.09 -23.21 31.99
N ASN A 309 -12.93 -24.27 32.79
CA ASN A 309 -13.85 -24.54 33.89
C ASN A 309 -13.75 -23.48 35.01
N GLU A 310 -12.57 -22.95 35.34
CA GLU A 310 -12.41 -21.79 36.24
C GLU A 310 -13.12 -20.53 35.72
N PHE A 311 -13.16 -20.31 34.40
CA PHE A 311 -13.90 -19.20 33.79
C PHE A 311 -15.41 -19.25 34.12
N PHE A 312 -15.97 -20.47 34.21
CA PHE A 312 -17.36 -20.73 34.60
C PHE A 312 -17.54 -21.07 36.09
N ALA A 313 -16.46 -21.19 36.87
CA ALA A 313 -16.53 -21.49 38.29
C ALA A 313 -17.05 -20.29 39.09
N GLU A 314 -17.86 -20.59 40.11
CA GLU A 314 -18.51 -19.60 40.99
C GLU A 314 -17.73 -19.29 42.28
N ASP A 315 -16.40 -19.45 42.29
CA ASP A 315 -15.60 -18.95 43.42
C ASP A 315 -15.43 -17.42 43.30
N SER A 316 -16.03 -16.73 44.28
CA SER A 316 -16.44 -15.33 44.19
C SER A 316 -15.35 -14.32 44.58
N PRO A 317 -15.33 -13.14 43.95
CA PRO A 317 -16.00 -12.01 44.59
C PRO A 317 -16.86 -11.18 43.62
N GLY A 318 -18.16 -11.47 43.58
CA GLY A 318 -19.17 -10.71 42.84
C GLY A 318 -19.05 -10.75 41.30
N PRO A 319 -20.16 -10.52 40.55
CA PRO A 319 -20.12 -10.51 39.09
C PRO A 319 -19.40 -9.29 38.47
N TRP A 320 -18.91 -8.36 39.30
CA TRP A 320 -18.30 -7.08 38.89
C TRP A 320 -16.81 -6.94 39.27
N SER A 321 -16.14 -8.02 39.65
CA SER A 321 -14.69 -7.99 39.93
C SER A 321 -13.86 -7.75 38.66
N PHE A 322 -12.84 -6.88 38.76
CA PHE A 322 -11.99 -6.52 37.62
C PHE A 322 -11.33 -7.75 37.00
N ASP A 323 -10.79 -8.67 37.82
CA ASP A 323 -10.09 -9.87 37.34
C ASP A 323 -10.99 -10.89 36.62
N LYS A 324 -12.31 -10.85 36.85
CA LYS A 324 -13.29 -11.67 36.11
C LYS A 324 -13.77 -10.95 34.84
N LEU A 325 -13.90 -9.63 34.88
CA LEU A 325 -14.29 -8.82 33.72
C LEU A 325 -13.14 -8.57 32.73
N TRP A 326 -11.88 -8.60 33.17
CA TRP A 326 -10.72 -8.15 32.38
C TRP A 326 -9.70 -9.28 32.16
N GLN A 327 -10.04 -10.24 31.30
CA GLN A 327 -9.19 -11.41 31.03
C GLN A 327 -8.61 -11.40 29.61
N LEU A 328 -7.29 -11.56 29.53
CA LEU A 328 -6.51 -11.55 28.29
C LEU A 328 -7.00 -12.54 27.22
N GLN A 329 -7.40 -13.75 27.65
CA GLN A 329 -7.79 -14.86 26.77
C GLN A 329 -9.32 -15.08 26.69
N GLY A 330 -10.12 -14.08 27.09
CA GLY A 330 -11.59 -14.19 27.11
C GLY A 330 -12.30 -12.88 26.77
N THR A 331 -12.53 -12.03 27.77
CA THR A 331 -13.36 -10.83 27.63
C THR A 331 -12.69 -9.69 26.84
N VAL A 332 -11.37 -9.51 26.97
CA VAL A 332 -10.66 -8.38 26.32
C VAL A 332 -10.76 -8.42 24.79
N PRO A 333 -10.54 -9.55 24.09
CA PRO A 333 -10.80 -9.67 22.65
C PRO A 333 -12.24 -9.31 22.22
N ILE A 334 -13.22 -9.54 23.10
CA ILE A 334 -14.65 -9.26 22.84
C ILE A 334 -14.95 -7.77 23.03
N TYR A 335 -14.44 -7.14 24.09
CA TYR A 335 -14.56 -5.68 24.28
C TYR A 335 -13.86 -4.91 23.16
N LEU A 336 -12.70 -5.40 22.70
CA LEU A 336 -12.05 -4.88 21.50
C LEU A 336 -12.97 -4.97 20.28
N ALA A 337 -13.66 -6.11 20.08
CA ALA A 337 -14.62 -6.27 18.99
C ALA A 337 -15.74 -5.22 19.02
N VAL A 338 -16.35 -5.01 20.19
CA VAL A 338 -17.42 -4.02 20.36
C VAL A 338 -16.91 -2.60 20.06
N PHE A 339 -15.69 -2.26 20.48
CA PHE A 339 -15.08 -0.95 20.24
C PHE A 339 -14.69 -0.74 18.77
N THR A 340 -14.11 -1.73 18.09
CA THR A 340 -13.62 -1.58 16.71
C THR A 340 -14.67 -1.85 15.64
N PHE A 341 -15.78 -2.53 15.97
CA PHE A 341 -16.83 -2.86 14.99
C PHE A 341 -17.40 -1.64 14.25
N PRO A 342 -17.74 -0.50 14.90
CA PRO A 342 -18.20 0.70 14.18
C PRO A 342 -17.15 1.22 13.19
N LEU A 343 -15.87 1.24 13.61
CA LEU A 343 -14.74 1.73 12.79
C LEU A 343 -14.54 0.88 11.52
N MET A 344 -14.79 -0.43 11.60
CA MET A 344 -14.61 -1.38 10.50
C MET A 344 -15.76 -1.37 9.46
N ASN A 345 -16.89 -0.74 9.77
CA ASN A 345 -18.06 -0.68 8.87
C ASN A 345 -18.15 0.61 8.03
N PHE A 346 -17.20 1.54 8.16
CA PHE A 346 -17.18 2.75 7.35
C PHE A 346 -17.00 2.45 5.84
N LYS A 347 -17.77 3.16 5.01
CA LYS A 347 -17.78 2.94 3.55
C LYS A 347 -16.47 3.37 2.86
N SER A 348 -15.88 4.46 3.33
CA SER A 348 -14.63 5.03 2.82
C SER A 348 -13.60 5.08 3.96
N PRO A 349 -12.45 4.39 3.85
CA PRO A 349 -11.44 4.37 4.89
C PRO A 349 -10.43 5.53 4.78
N THR A 350 -10.62 6.46 3.85
CA THR A 350 -9.72 7.60 3.56
C THR A 350 -9.33 8.36 4.83
N PHE A 351 -10.28 8.62 5.73
CA PHE A 351 -10.03 9.22 7.04
C PHE A 351 -8.92 8.52 7.85
N PHE A 352 -8.89 7.18 7.85
CA PHE A 352 -7.87 6.40 8.57
C PHE A 352 -6.48 6.45 7.93
N THR A 353 -6.39 6.80 6.64
CA THR A 353 -5.09 6.88 5.93
C THR A 353 -4.20 7.98 6.51
N LYS A 354 -4.79 9.07 6.99
CA LYS A 354 -4.11 10.20 7.65
C LYS A 354 -3.45 9.77 8.96
N PHE A 355 -4.08 8.85 9.67
CA PHE A 355 -3.55 8.28 10.92
C PHE A 355 -2.38 7.31 10.69
N ASN A 356 -2.13 6.86 9.45
CA ASN A 356 -1.02 5.96 9.15
C ASN A 356 0.36 6.59 9.45
N VAL A 357 0.45 7.93 9.53
CA VAL A 357 1.64 8.66 10.02
C VAL A 357 2.00 8.26 11.45
N LEU A 358 1.03 7.92 12.30
CA LEU A 358 1.27 7.47 13.68
C LEU A 358 2.09 6.18 13.73
N GLY A 359 1.97 5.31 12.72
CA GLY A 359 2.78 4.08 12.67
C GLY A 359 4.27 4.37 12.65
N THR A 360 4.67 5.46 12.01
CA THR A 360 6.07 5.87 11.93
C THR A 360 6.60 6.46 13.25
N ILE A 361 5.71 7.12 14.01
CA ILE A 361 6.01 7.56 15.38
C ILE A 361 6.17 6.34 16.30
N SER A 362 5.28 5.34 16.20
CA SER A 362 5.37 4.10 16.97
C SER A 362 6.63 3.28 16.67
N VAL A 363 7.06 3.21 15.40
CA VAL A 363 8.30 2.53 14.99
C VAL A 363 9.54 3.29 15.49
N LEU A 364 9.57 4.62 15.37
CA LEU A 364 10.65 5.45 15.92
C LEU A 364 10.74 5.28 17.44
N TYR A 365 9.59 5.28 18.13
CA TYR A 365 9.52 5.04 19.57
C TYR A 365 10.04 3.64 19.93
N LEU A 366 9.72 2.59 19.16
CA LEU A 366 10.26 1.25 19.37
C LEU A 366 11.79 1.18 19.24
N ILE A 367 12.40 1.91 18.30
CA ILE A 367 13.86 1.99 18.15
C ILE A 367 14.48 2.69 19.37
N VAL A 368 13.88 3.79 19.84
CA VAL A 368 14.30 4.48 21.07
C VAL A 368 14.18 3.56 22.28
N PHE A 369 13.07 2.82 22.40
CA PHE A 369 12.84 1.82 23.43
C PHE A 369 13.93 0.73 23.45
N THR A 370 14.23 0.09 22.32
CA THR A 370 15.26 -0.95 22.30
C THR A 370 16.66 -0.40 22.53
N THR A 371 16.91 0.85 22.12
CA THR A 371 18.19 1.53 22.39
C THR A 371 18.35 1.84 23.88
N SER A 372 17.32 2.36 24.56
CA SER A 372 17.41 2.62 26.01
C SER A 372 17.57 1.32 26.79
N LYS A 373 16.86 0.25 26.43
CA LYS A 373 17.03 -1.06 27.06
C LYS A 373 18.43 -1.64 26.84
N LEU A 374 19.08 -1.40 25.70
CA LEU A 374 20.48 -1.78 25.51
C LEU A 374 21.44 -0.99 26.42
N VAL A 375 21.14 0.27 26.71
CA VAL A 375 21.92 1.10 27.66
C VAL A 375 21.65 0.70 29.12
N GLU A 376 20.38 0.46 29.48
CA GLU A 376 19.96 0.01 30.83
C GLU A 376 20.51 -1.38 31.18
N CYS A 377 20.45 -2.34 30.24
CA CYS A 377 20.81 -3.73 30.49
C CYS A 377 22.29 -4.06 30.19
N GLY A 378 22.98 -3.21 29.43
CA GLY A 378 24.34 -3.47 28.95
C GLY A 378 24.41 -4.51 27.83
N PHE A 379 25.64 -4.77 27.36
CA PHE A 379 25.90 -5.70 26.26
C PHE A 379 26.16 -7.12 26.79
N ASN A 380 25.13 -7.97 26.77
CA ASN A 380 25.10 -9.26 27.43
C ASN A 380 25.35 -10.44 26.46
N ILE A 381 26.26 -10.34 25.48
CA ILE A 381 26.55 -11.45 24.55
C ILE A 381 27.81 -12.22 24.95
N SER A 382 27.68 -13.54 25.10
CA SER A 382 28.79 -14.48 25.29
C SER A 382 28.66 -15.66 24.33
N PHE A 383 29.79 -16.16 23.81
CA PHE A 383 29.84 -17.29 22.89
C PHE A 383 30.27 -18.61 23.56
N ASP A 384 30.52 -18.59 24.86
CA ASP A 384 30.84 -19.79 25.65
C ASP A 384 29.59 -20.62 25.94
N PRO A 385 29.52 -21.92 25.54
CA PRO A 385 28.33 -22.74 25.75
C PRO A 385 27.92 -22.95 27.22
N ALA A 386 28.85 -22.76 28.16
CA ALA A 386 28.60 -22.86 29.60
C ALA A 386 28.04 -21.57 30.23
N SER A 387 27.97 -20.46 29.47
CA SER A 387 27.51 -19.17 29.97
C SER A 387 25.98 -19.02 29.94
N LYS A 388 25.39 -18.43 30.98
CA LYS A 388 23.93 -18.15 31.06
C LYS A 388 23.42 -17.31 29.87
N ASN A 389 24.30 -16.47 29.32
CA ASN A 389 23.99 -15.53 28.25
C ASN A 389 24.34 -16.05 26.84
N TYR A 390 24.66 -17.35 26.72
CA TYR A 390 25.14 -18.00 25.49
C TYR A 390 24.30 -17.65 24.25
N ALA A 391 24.95 -17.04 23.27
CA ALA A 391 24.40 -16.72 21.97
C ALA A 391 24.79 -17.79 20.95
N GLN A 392 23.93 -18.80 20.79
CA GLN A 392 24.10 -19.82 19.77
C GLN A 392 24.18 -19.18 18.37
N ILE A 393 25.27 -19.44 17.64
CA ILE A 393 25.56 -18.79 16.35
C ILE A 393 24.55 -19.22 15.26
N ALA A 394 24.22 -20.50 15.21
CA ALA A 394 23.28 -21.10 14.26
C ALA A 394 22.46 -22.21 14.95
N ASN A 395 21.16 -22.23 14.69
CA ASN A 395 20.20 -23.19 15.25
C ASN A 395 19.31 -23.76 14.13
N TRP A 396 18.92 -25.03 14.24
CA TRP A 396 18.11 -25.72 13.23
C TRP A 396 16.68 -25.18 13.10
N ARG A 397 16.18 -24.48 14.12
CA ARG A 397 14.87 -23.79 14.10
C ARG A 397 14.84 -22.49 13.28
N PHE A 398 15.89 -22.20 12.50
CA PHE A 398 15.94 -21.07 11.57
C PHE A 398 14.75 -20.93 10.59
N PRO A 399 14.00 -21.99 10.19
CA PRO A 399 12.82 -21.81 9.35
C PRO A 399 11.74 -20.91 9.98
N ALA A 400 11.62 -20.88 11.32
CA ALA A 400 10.67 -19.98 11.99
C ALA A 400 10.97 -18.50 11.66
N LEU A 401 12.25 -18.14 11.56
CA LEU A 401 12.69 -16.81 11.13
C LEU A 401 12.36 -16.56 9.67
N THR A 402 12.68 -17.48 8.75
CA THR A 402 12.42 -17.27 7.31
C THR A 402 10.92 -17.20 7.00
N GLY A 403 10.08 -17.94 7.72
CA GLY A 403 8.62 -17.80 7.66
C GLY A 403 8.15 -16.41 8.09
N THR A 404 8.55 -15.98 9.29
CA THR A 404 8.21 -14.66 9.86
C THR A 404 8.70 -13.50 8.97
N LEU A 405 9.94 -13.57 8.47
CA LEU A 405 10.50 -12.55 7.57
C LEU A 405 9.79 -12.48 6.23
N THR A 406 9.27 -13.60 5.72
CA THR A 406 8.54 -13.61 4.44
C THR A 406 7.24 -12.81 4.54
N LEU A 407 6.58 -12.83 5.70
CA LEU A 407 5.44 -11.95 6.00
C LEU A 407 5.87 -10.49 6.29
N SER A 408 7.03 -10.32 6.94
CA SER A 408 7.55 -9.01 7.35
C SER A 408 7.99 -8.15 6.15
N TYR A 409 8.50 -8.78 5.09
CA TYR A 409 8.83 -8.12 3.82
C TYR A 409 7.72 -8.23 2.76
N PHE A 410 6.47 -8.50 3.18
CA PHE A 410 5.35 -8.69 2.28
C PHE A 410 4.74 -7.35 1.84
N ILE A 411 5.04 -6.93 0.61
CA ILE A 411 4.41 -5.77 -0.03
C ILE A 411 3.93 -6.06 -1.47
N HIS A 412 4.17 -7.27 -1.96
CA HIS A 412 3.99 -7.68 -3.37
C HIS A 412 2.57 -7.52 -3.89
N ASN A 413 1.54 -7.52 -3.04
CA ASN A 413 0.14 -7.30 -3.44
C ASN A 413 -0.25 -5.81 -3.55
N ALA A 414 0.48 -4.89 -2.92
CA ALA A 414 0.17 -3.46 -2.88
C ALA A 414 1.22 -2.57 -3.58
N VAL A 415 2.40 -3.13 -3.90
CA VAL A 415 3.54 -2.39 -4.44
C VAL A 415 3.24 -1.66 -5.75
N LEU A 416 2.43 -2.25 -6.64
CA LEU A 416 2.02 -1.60 -7.90
C LEU A 416 1.15 -0.37 -7.64
N THR A 417 0.18 -0.49 -6.75
CA THR A 417 -0.74 0.61 -6.42
C THR A 417 -0.06 1.74 -5.66
N ILE A 418 0.88 1.43 -4.75
CA ILE A 418 1.69 2.45 -4.05
C ILE A 418 2.57 3.21 -5.06
N LEU A 419 3.26 2.50 -5.96
CA LEU A 419 4.13 3.11 -6.97
C LEU A 419 3.38 3.83 -8.11
N ARG A 420 2.09 3.52 -8.34
CA ARG A 420 1.21 4.24 -9.29
C ARG A 420 1.06 5.72 -8.91
N SER A 421 1.06 6.00 -7.61
CA SER A 421 0.91 7.36 -7.06
C SER A 421 2.16 8.23 -7.26
N GLN A 422 3.29 7.66 -7.70
CA GLN A 422 4.57 8.35 -7.79
C GLN A 422 4.65 9.35 -8.96
N LYS A 423 5.18 10.56 -8.69
CA LYS A 423 5.34 11.65 -9.67
C LYS A 423 6.35 11.37 -10.78
N LYS A 424 7.38 10.55 -10.52
CA LYS A 424 8.45 10.18 -11.47
C LYS A 424 8.63 8.66 -11.52
N PRO A 425 7.93 7.94 -12.43
CA PRO A 425 7.91 6.48 -12.45
C PRO A 425 9.26 5.84 -12.77
N GLU A 426 10.20 6.59 -13.36
CA GLU A 426 11.57 6.15 -13.64
C GLU A 426 12.34 5.81 -12.37
N ASN A 427 12.00 6.47 -11.25
CA ASN A 427 12.63 6.25 -9.96
C ASN A 427 12.02 5.07 -9.17
N ASN A 428 10.94 4.44 -9.64
CA ASN A 428 10.20 3.41 -8.88
C ASN A 428 11.10 2.28 -8.35
N ALA A 429 12.09 1.86 -9.14
CA ALA A 429 13.05 0.82 -8.75
C ALA A 429 13.99 1.25 -7.60
N ARG A 430 14.42 2.52 -7.61
CA ARG A 430 15.26 3.13 -6.57
C ARG A 430 14.45 3.35 -5.29
N ASP A 431 13.23 3.84 -5.43
CA ASP A 431 12.39 4.20 -4.29
C ASP A 431 11.90 2.93 -3.56
N LEU A 432 11.65 1.85 -4.31
CA LEU A 432 11.45 0.51 -3.75
C LEU A 432 12.69 -0.02 -2.99
N SER A 433 13.89 0.07 -3.58
CA SER A 433 15.10 -0.48 -2.95
C SER A 433 15.52 0.27 -1.69
N ILE A 434 15.33 1.61 -1.65
CA ILE A 434 15.55 2.40 -0.43
C ILE A 434 14.55 1.98 0.66
N GLY A 435 13.27 1.78 0.32
CA GLY A 435 12.25 1.33 1.27
C GLY A 435 12.58 -0.04 1.89
N PHE A 436 13.01 -1.01 1.08
CA PHE A 436 13.48 -2.32 1.55
C PHE A 436 14.76 -2.24 2.39
N PHE A 437 15.72 -1.41 2.01
CA PHE A 437 16.95 -1.20 2.79
C PHE A 437 16.64 -0.61 4.18
N LEU A 438 15.78 0.42 4.24
CA LEU A 438 15.34 1.03 5.50
C LEU A 438 14.57 0.04 6.37
N ALA A 439 13.72 -0.80 5.78
CA ALA A 439 13.03 -1.87 6.49
C ALA A 439 14.00 -2.92 7.07
N CYS A 440 14.97 -3.37 6.27
CA CYS A 440 16.00 -4.31 6.70
C CYS A 440 16.85 -3.72 7.84
N PHE A 441 17.21 -2.44 7.76
CA PHE A 441 17.93 -1.74 8.83
C PHE A 441 17.11 -1.72 10.14
N CYS A 442 15.81 -1.38 10.08
CA CYS A 442 14.93 -1.42 11.24
C CYS A 442 14.83 -2.83 11.86
N TYR A 443 14.63 -3.87 11.04
CA TYR A 443 14.55 -5.26 11.54
C TYR A 443 15.86 -5.76 12.15
N VAL A 444 17.01 -5.51 11.51
CA VAL A 444 18.32 -5.87 12.05
C VAL A 444 18.61 -5.10 13.33
N SER A 445 18.33 -3.79 13.38
CA SER A 445 18.61 -2.97 14.56
C SER A 445 17.80 -3.40 15.79
N ILE A 446 16.47 -3.55 15.68
CA ILE A 446 15.62 -4.00 16.79
C ILE A 446 15.97 -5.43 17.23
N GLY A 447 16.17 -6.34 16.26
CA GLY A 447 16.58 -7.72 16.54
C GLY A 447 17.91 -7.78 17.30
N PHE A 448 18.94 -7.11 16.77
CA PHE A 448 20.28 -7.04 17.37
C PHE A 448 20.26 -6.37 18.75
N MET A 449 19.68 -5.17 18.87
CA MET A 449 19.70 -4.40 20.13
C MET A 449 19.00 -5.16 21.26
N PHE A 450 17.80 -5.69 21.01
CA PHE A 450 17.07 -6.43 22.03
C PHE A 450 17.80 -7.72 22.43
N TYR A 451 18.29 -8.49 21.45
CA TYR A 451 19.02 -9.73 21.72
C TYR A 451 20.34 -9.45 22.45
N ALA A 452 21.06 -8.38 22.12
CA ALA A 452 22.27 -7.98 22.82
C ALA A 452 22.01 -7.53 24.26
N ALA A 453 20.90 -6.81 24.49
CA ALA A 453 20.51 -6.31 25.81
C ALA A 453 20.08 -7.41 26.79
N PHE A 454 19.39 -8.44 26.29
CA PHE A 454 18.63 -9.38 27.13
C PHE A 454 19.55 -10.15 28.13
N PRO A 455 19.31 -10.07 29.46
CA PRO A 455 20.25 -10.54 30.49
C PRO A 455 19.99 -11.97 31.01
N VAL A 456 19.03 -12.69 30.42
CA VAL A 456 18.60 -14.04 30.83
C VAL A 456 18.82 -15.03 29.67
N GLN A 457 18.63 -16.32 29.92
CA GLN A 457 18.73 -17.37 28.91
C GLN A 457 17.82 -17.08 27.70
N ARG A 458 18.36 -17.23 26.49
CA ARG A 458 17.70 -16.82 25.23
C ARG A 458 16.35 -17.48 24.96
N SER A 459 16.13 -18.70 25.44
CA SER A 459 14.85 -19.41 25.36
C SER A 459 13.66 -18.67 25.96
N CYS A 460 13.93 -17.65 26.78
CA CYS A 460 12.95 -16.82 27.47
C CYS A 460 12.38 -15.65 26.63
N ILE A 461 12.97 -15.35 25.47
CA ILE A 461 12.49 -14.26 24.60
C ILE A 461 11.10 -14.62 24.05
N SER A 462 10.12 -13.75 24.25
CA SER A 462 8.73 -13.96 23.86
C SER A 462 8.45 -13.58 22.40
N ASP A 463 7.49 -14.26 21.76
CA ASP A 463 6.96 -13.96 20.41
C ASP A 463 6.60 -12.47 20.20
N ASN A 464 6.18 -11.80 21.26
CA ASN A 464 6.11 -10.34 21.36
C ASN A 464 7.08 -9.92 22.46
N PHE A 465 8.22 -9.32 22.10
CA PHE A 465 9.26 -9.00 23.08
C PHE A 465 8.79 -8.05 24.19
N LEU A 466 7.73 -7.26 23.96
CA LEU A 466 7.14 -6.41 25.00
C LEU A 466 6.51 -7.22 26.15
N ASN A 467 6.20 -8.51 25.97
CA ASN A 467 5.73 -9.39 27.05
C ASN A 467 6.84 -9.75 28.07
N ASN A 468 8.12 -9.53 27.73
CA ASN A 468 9.23 -9.73 28.66
C ASN A 468 9.40 -8.56 29.67
N PHE A 469 8.57 -7.51 29.61
CA PHE A 469 8.56 -6.42 30.59
C PHE A 469 7.22 -6.36 31.32
N GLY A 470 7.22 -5.92 32.58
CA GLY A 470 6.01 -5.80 33.38
C GLY A 470 4.99 -4.78 32.82
N SER A 471 3.80 -4.75 33.42
CA SER A 471 2.78 -3.72 33.18
C SER A 471 3.31 -2.33 33.55
N GLY A 472 3.92 -2.21 34.73
CA GLY A 472 4.40 -0.94 35.30
C GLY A 472 5.67 -0.33 34.70
N ASP A 473 6.33 -0.94 33.71
CA ASP A 473 7.47 -0.29 33.05
C ASP A 473 6.98 0.83 32.12
N VAL A 474 7.18 2.10 32.51
CA VAL A 474 6.73 3.31 31.79
C VAL A 474 6.96 3.19 30.29
N LEU A 475 8.21 2.87 29.91
CA LEU A 475 8.62 2.89 28.52
C LEU A 475 7.93 1.79 27.68
N SER A 476 7.69 0.63 28.29
CA SER A 476 6.97 -0.49 27.67
C SER A 476 5.47 -0.21 27.62
N SER A 477 4.88 0.32 28.69
CA SER A 477 3.47 0.73 28.74
C SER A 477 3.14 1.78 27.66
N THR A 478 3.97 2.83 27.54
CA THR A 478 3.87 3.83 26.47
C THR A 478 4.07 3.21 25.07
N ALA A 479 4.97 2.23 24.90
CA ALA A 479 5.12 1.48 23.65
C ALA A 479 3.79 0.79 23.26
N ARG A 480 3.20 0.05 24.21
CA ARG A 480 1.95 -0.69 24.03
C ARG A 480 0.80 0.26 23.68
N LEU A 481 0.71 1.43 24.31
CA LEU A 481 -0.32 2.43 24.03
C LEU A 481 -0.21 3.00 22.60
N PHE A 482 0.98 3.43 22.17
CA PHE A 482 1.19 3.94 20.81
C PHE A 482 0.95 2.87 19.74
N LEU A 483 1.41 1.63 19.98
CA LEU A 483 1.17 0.49 19.11
C LEU A 483 -0.32 0.10 19.04
N LEU A 484 -1.03 0.12 20.17
CA LEU A 484 -2.47 -0.14 20.21
C LEU A 484 -3.23 0.90 19.38
N PHE A 485 -2.93 2.19 19.55
CA PHE A 485 -3.58 3.25 18.77
C PHE A 485 -3.26 3.16 17.27
N GLN A 486 -2.00 2.88 16.90
CA GLN A 486 -1.61 2.56 15.53
C GLN A 486 -2.46 1.40 14.97
N MET A 487 -2.53 0.27 15.66
CA MET A 487 -3.23 -0.92 15.15
C MET A 487 -4.75 -0.71 15.04
N ILE A 488 -5.37 0.03 15.97
CA ILE A 488 -6.78 0.45 15.88
C ILE A 488 -7.03 1.28 14.60
N THR A 489 -6.11 2.17 14.22
CA THR A 489 -6.28 3.01 13.02
C THR A 489 -5.97 2.27 11.71
N VAL A 490 -5.07 1.28 11.73
CA VAL A 490 -4.69 0.48 10.54
C VAL A 490 -5.67 -0.68 10.29
N LEU A 491 -6.32 -1.22 11.32
CA LEU A 491 -7.27 -2.34 11.20
C LEU A 491 -8.44 -2.07 10.22
N PRO A 492 -9.13 -0.90 10.23
CA PRO A 492 -10.15 -0.57 9.22
C PRO A 492 -9.62 -0.54 7.78
N LEU A 493 -8.35 -0.15 7.56
CA LEU A 493 -7.73 -0.16 6.24
C LEU A 493 -7.54 -1.61 5.75
N LEU A 494 -6.90 -2.46 6.57
CA LEU A 494 -6.73 -3.88 6.26
C LEU A 494 -8.06 -4.58 6.01
N MET A 495 -9.06 -4.28 6.84
CA MET A 495 -10.40 -4.83 6.72
C MET A 495 -11.09 -4.41 5.42
N PHE A 496 -10.95 -3.13 5.03
CA PHE A 496 -11.43 -2.64 3.75
C PHE A 496 -10.77 -3.37 2.57
N LEU A 497 -9.47 -3.71 2.66
CA LEU A 497 -8.76 -4.47 1.61
C LEU A 497 -9.32 -5.90 1.49
N VAL A 498 -9.49 -6.60 2.62
CA VAL A 498 -10.06 -7.97 2.63
C VAL A 498 -11.47 -7.95 2.05
N ARG A 499 -12.31 -7.05 2.55
CA ARG A 499 -13.70 -6.89 2.11
C ARG A 499 -13.80 -6.57 0.62
N SER A 500 -12.98 -5.67 0.08
CA SER A 500 -13.04 -5.29 -1.33
C SER A 500 -12.58 -6.42 -2.26
N GLN A 501 -11.51 -7.13 -1.90
CA GLN A 501 -11.01 -8.30 -2.63
C GLN A 501 -12.04 -9.44 -2.67
N ILE A 502 -12.61 -9.82 -1.52
CA ILE A 502 -13.66 -10.85 -1.45
C ILE A 502 -14.91 -10.42 -2.21
N SER A 503 -15.38 -9.18 -2.02
CA SER A 503 -16.60 -8.68 -2.67
C SER A 503 -16.46 -8.63 -4.21
N TYR A 504 -15.31 -8.18 -4.69
CA TYR A 504 -15.01 -8.13 -6.12
C TYR A 504 -14.94 -9.54 -6.72
N TYR A 505 -14.29 -10.49 -6.04
CA TYR A 505 -14.19 -11.88 -6.50
C TYR A 505 -15.56 -12.59 -6.54
N VAL A 506 -16.40 -12.43 -5.51
CA VAL A 506 -17.68 -13.15 -5.39
C VAL A 506 -18.80 -12.50 -6.21
N TYR A 507 -18.86 -11.15 -6.26
CA TYR A 507 -20.00 -10.42 -6.83
C TYR A 507 -19.64 -9.54 -8.04
N GLY A 508 -18.37 -9.49 -8.45
CA GLY A 508 -17.91 -8.57 -9.51
C GLY A 508 -18.01 -7.08 -9.14
N LYS A 509 -18.29 -6.76 -7.87
CA LYS A 509 -18.55 -5.41 -7.37
C LYS A 509 -17.81 -5.17 -6.06
N THR A 510 -17.10 -4.05 -5.96
CA THR A 510 -16.36 -3.65 -4.74
C THR A 510 -17.25 -3.34 -3.54
N TRP A 511 -18.54 -3.05 -3.77
CA TRP A 511 -19.56 -2.88 -2.74
C TRP A 511 -20.93 -3.44 -3.21
N PRO A 512 -21.29 -4.69 -2.84
CA PRO A 512 -22.52 -5.33 -3.32
C PRO A 512 -23.78 -4.82 -2.58
N SER A 513 -23.84 -4.99 -1.27
CA SER A 513 -24.91 -4.49 -0.41
C SER A 513 -24.41 -4.27 1.02
N PHE A 514 -25.10 -3.44 1.81
CA PHE A 514 -24.72 -3.19 3.21
C PHE A 514 -24.78 -4.46 4.06
N THR A 515 -25.83 -5.27 3.93
CA THR A 515 -26.01 -6.51 4.69
C THR A 515 -24.91 -7.53 4.41
N VAL A 516 -24.52 -7.72 3.13
CA VAL A 516 -23.43 -8.64 2.77
C VAL A 516 -22.10 -8.18 3.34
N VAL A 517 -21.82 -6.87 3.29
CA VAL A 517 -20.62 -6.28 3.93
C VAL A 517 -20.63 -6.48 5.44
N LEU A 518 -21.76 -6.24 6.11
CA LEU A 518 -21.90 -6.41 7.55
C LEU A 518 -21.69 -7.88 7.97
N VAL A 519 -22.30 -8.83 7.26
CA VAL A 519 -22.12 -10.28 7.53
C VAL A 519 -20.66 -10.70 7.35
N LEU A 520 -20.01 -10.26 6.26
CA LEU A 520 -18.60 -10.52 6.01
C LEU A 520 -17.72 -9.95 7.13
N ASN A 521 -18.00 -8.71 7.56
CA ASN A 521 -17.27 -8.05 8.63
C ASN A 521 -17.41 -8.78 9.97
N VAL A 522 -18.65 -9.15 10.34
CA VAL A 522 -18.92 -9.98 11.55
C VAL A 522 -18.16 -11.30 11.46
N THR A 523 -18.21 -12.01 10.32
CA THR A 523 -17.58 -13.32 10.16
C THR A 523 -16.07 -13.27 10.40
N ILE A 524 -15.39 -12.28 9.81
CA ILE A 524 -13.93 -12.13 9.96
C ILE A 524 -13.56 -11.73 11.40
N ILE A 525 -14.33 -10.84 12.04
CA ILE A 525 -14.10 -10.45 13.44
C ILE A 525 -14.29 -11.65 14.37
N THR A 526 -15.36 -12.45 14.19
CA THR A 526 -15.57 -13.68 14.96
C THR A 526 -14.40 -14.64 14.82
N ILE A 527 -13.89 -14.85 13.60
CA ILE A 527 -12.69 -15.69 13.36
C ILE A 527 -11.45 -15.13 14.07
N ALA A 528 -11.24 -13.81 14.04
CA ALA A 528 -10.10 -13.16 14.70
C ALA A 528 -10.18 -13.23 16.24
N VAL A 529 -11.37 -13.02 16.81
CA VAL A 529 -11.66 -13.18 18.25
C VAL A 529 -11.42 -14.63 18.70
N LEU A 530 -11.89 -15.62 17.92
CA LEU A 530 -11.63 -17.04 18.19
C LEU A 530 -10.13 -17.35 18.21
N VAL A 531 -9.35 -16.90 17.23
CA VAL A 531 -7.89 -17.09 17.24
C VAL A 531 -7.23 -16.44 18.47
N ALA A 532 -7.68 -15.25 18.89
CA ALA A 532 -7.13 -14.58 20.06
C ALA A 532 -7.46 -15.26 21.40
N MET A 533 -8.60 -15.94 21.53
CA MET A 533 -8.96 -16.70 22.73
C MET A 533 -8.27 -18.08 22.77
N PHE A 534 -8.28 -18.81 21.65
CA PHE A 534 -7.85 -20.22 21.61
C PHE A 534 -6.37 -20.42 21.23
N TYR A 535 -5.75 -19.52 20.46
CA TYR A 535 -4.38 -19.68 19.97
C TYR A 535 -3.60 -18.34 19.85
N PRO A 536 -3.31 -17.65 20.97
CA PRO A 536 -2.65 -16.33 20.97
C PRO A 536 -1.12 -16.37 20.72
N HIS A 537 -0.62 -17.28 19.87
CA HIS A 537 0.81 -17.42 19.56
C HIS A 537 1.19 -16.63 18.29
N VAL A 538 1.61 -15.38 18.50
CA VAL A 538 1.96 -14.43 17.42
C VAL A 538 3.06 -14.97 16.51
N GLY A 539 4.12 -15.57 17.04
CA GLY A 539 5.23 -16.11 16.26
C GLY A 539 4.82 -17.28 15.38
N SER A 540 3.96 -18.16 15.89
CA SER A 540 3.36 -19.25 15.10
C SER A 540 2.45 -18.74 13.99
N LEU A 541 1.58 -17.76 14.26
CA LEU A 541 0.73 -17.16 13.23
C LEU A 541 1.58 -16.50 12.13
N LEU A 542 2.58 -15.70 12.51
CA LEU A 542 3.48 -15.02 11.58
C LEU A 542 4.24 -16.01 10.67
N ARG A 543 4.83 -17.09 11.23
CA ARG A 543 5.63 -18.05 10.45
C ARG A 543 4.78 -18.86 9.46
N TYR A 544 3.60 -19.34 9.86
CA TYR A 544 2.75 -20.15 8.98
C TYR A 544 2.07 -19.31 7.90
N VAL A 545 1.46 -18.17 8.25
CA VAL A 545 0.86 -17.25 7.27
C VAL A 545 1.94 -16.78 6.29
N GLY A 546 3.12 -16.39 6.78
CA GLY A 546 4.24 -15.94 5.97
C GLY A 546 4.79 -17.01 5.02
N ALA A 547 4.95 -18.26 5.47
CA ALA A 547 5.45 -19.33 4.63
C ALA A 547 4.43 -19.76 3.54
N VAL A 548 3.15 -19.90 3.90
CA VAL A 548 2.08 -20.32 2.98
C VAL A 548 1.81 -19.26 1.91
N SER A 549 1.61 -18.01 2.30
CA SER A 549 1.39 -16.90 1.36
C SER A 549 2.66 -16.56 0.58
N GLY A 550 3.82 -16.64 1.25
CA GLY A 550 5.14 -16.37 0.69
C GLY A 550 5.52 -17.28 -0.45
N LEU A 551 5.30 -18.60 -0.30
CA LEU A 551 5.50 -19.59 -1.37
C LEU A 551 4.87 -19.11 -2.68
N VAL A 552 3.61 -18.66 -2.62
CA VAL A 552 2.87 -18.25 -3.82
C VAL A 552 3.22 -16.83 -4.25
N TYR A 553 3.08 -15.83 -3.39
CA TYR A 553 3.19 -14.42 -3.77
C TYR A 553 4.60 -13.85 -3.80
N VAL A 554 5.46 -14.27 -2.87
CA VAL A 554 6.81 -13.71 -2.75
C VAL A 554 7.77 -14.48 -3.65
N PHE A 555 7.63 -15.81 -3.76
CA PHE A 555 8.57 -16.66 -4.49
C PHE A 555 8.03 -17.14 -5.85
N ALA A 556 6.86 -17.80 -5.91
CA ALA A 556 6.38 -18.46 -7.13
C ALA A 556 5.88 -17.49 -8.21
N LEU A 557 4.84 -16.70 -7.93
CA LEU A 557 4.18 -15.87 -8.93
C LEU A 557 5.13 -14.88 -9.62
N PRO A 558 6.00 -14.10 -8.92
CA PRO A 558 6.88 -13.14 -9.60
C PRO A 558 7.90 -13.83 -10.52
N CYS A 559 8.40 -15.00 -10.12
CA CYS A 559 9.34 -15.79 -10.91
C CYS A 559 8.67 -16.42 -12.14
N LEU A 560 7.48 -17.02 -11.97
CA LEU A 560 6.72 -17.62 -13.07
C LEU A 560 6.24 -16.56 -14.08
N VAL A 561 5.75 -15.41 -13.59
CA VAL A 561 5.37 -14.24 -14.41
C VAL A 561 6.56 -13.77 -15.25
N TYR A 562 7.74 -13.61 -14.65
CA TYR A 562 8.95 -13.21 -15.38
C TYR A 562 9.33 -14.22 -16.48
N LEU A 563 9.41 -15.52 -16.15
CA LEU A 563 9.77 -16.55 -17.12
C LEU A 563 8.77 -16.64 -18.28
N ARG A 564 7.46 -16.57 -17.97
CA ARG A 564 6.38 -16.57 -18.97
C ARG A 564 6.45 -15.34 -19.86
N ARG A 565 6.66 -14.15 -19.29
CA ARG A 565 6.83 -12.90 -20.05
C ARG A 565 8.03 -12.96 -21.00
N CYS A 566 9.20 -13.38 -20.52
CA CYS A 566 10.38 -13.52 -21.38
C CYS A 566 10.12 -14.49 -22.53
N LYS A 567 9.49 -15.64 -22.27
CA LYS A 567 9.13 -16.59 -23.34
C LYS A 567 8.19 -15.98 -24.40
N LEU A 568 7.29 -15.07 -24.00
CA LEU A 568 6.39 -14.38 -24.94
C LEU A 568 7.08 -13.25 -25.72
N LEU A 569 7.93 -12.44 -25.07
CA LEU A 569 8.56 -11.27 -25.69
C LEU A 569 9.80 -11.61 -26.54
N THR A 570 10.66 -12.51 -26.08
CA THR A 570 11.94 -12.83 -26.74
C THR A 570 11.98 -14.20 -27.38
N GLY A 571 10.91 -15.01 -27.28
CA GLY A 571 10.81 -16.37 -27.83
C GLY A 571 11.71 -17.42 -27.14
N GLN A 572 12.82 -16.98 -26.55
CA GLN A 572 13.80 -17.77 -25.82
C GLN A 572 14.01 -17.21 -24.41
N VAL A 573 14.36 -18.09 -23.48
CA VAL A 573 14.72 -17.75 -22.09
C VAL A 573 16.10 -18.33 -21.81
N SER A 574 17.02 -17.52 -21.26
CA SER A 574 18.37 -17.98 -20.94
C SER A 574 18.33 -19.08 -19.87
N LYS A 575 19.06 -20.18 -20.09
CA LYS A 575 19.14 -21.32 -19.16
C LYS A 575 19.53 -20.88 -17.75
N THR A 576 20.48 -19.94 -17.61
CA THR A 576 20.91 -19.43 -16.29
C THR A 576 19.78 -18.71 -15.56
N GLN A 577 18.99 -17.88 -16.26
CA GLN A 577 17.83 -17.23 -15.67
C GLN A 577 16.77 -18.25 -15.27
N THR A 578 16.52 -19.29 -16.07
CA THR A 578 15.61 -20.38 -15.74
C THR A 578 16.01 -21.09 -14.44
N TYR A 579 17.29 -21.46 -14.29
CA TYR A 579 17.78 -22.10 -13.05
C TYR A 579 17.66 -21.19 -11.81
N VAL A 580 18.01 -19.90 -11.92
CA VAL A 580 17.89 -18.95 -10.80
C VAL A 580 16.43 -18.81 -10.34
N HIS A 581 15.48 -18.65 -11.27
CA HIS A 581 14.07 -18.48 -10.91
C HIS A 581 13.47 -19.76 -10.33
N TYR A 582 13.75 -20.94 -10.88
CA TYR A 582 13.32 -22.20 -10.26
C TYR A 582 13.98 -22.45 -8.89
N GLY A 583 15.23 -21.99 -8.69
CA GLY A 583 15.89 -22.01 -7.39
C GLY A 583 15.16 -21.19 -6.33
N ILE A 584 14.69 -19.97 -6.68
CA ILE A 584 13.88 -19.13 -5.78
C ILE A 584 12.55 -19.82 -5.42
N ILE A 585 11.90 -20.48 -6.38
CA ILE A 585 10.67 -21.24 -6.14
C ILE A 585 10.94 -22.43 -5.20
N ALA A 586 12.04 -23.16 -5.41
CA ALA A 586 12.45 -24.26 -4.55
C ALA A 586 12.77 -23.80 -3.12
N LEU A 587 13.42 -22.64 -2.94
CA LEU A 587 13.63 -22.03 -1.62
C LEU A 587 12.30 -21.68 -0.93
N GLY A 588 11.33 -21.15 -1.67
CA GLY A 588 9.98 -20.90 -1.13
C GLY A 588 9.27 -22.18 -0.69
N ALA A 589 9.39 -23.26 -1.47
CA ALA A 589 8.81 -24.56 -1.13
C ALA A 589 9.50 -25.19 0.08
N ALA A 590 10.83 -25.13 0.15
CA ALA A 590 11.61 -25.57 1.29
C ALA A 590 11.26 -24.77 2.57
N ASN A 591 11.07 -23.46 2.48
CA ASN A 591 10.65 -22.61 3.60
C ASN A 591 9.29 -23.06 4.18
N LEU A 592 8.33 -23.44 3.33
CA LEU A 592 7.03 -23.96 3.79
C LEU A 592 7.14 -25.35 4.42
N VAL A 593 7.78 -26.30 3.73
CA VAL A 593 7.96 -27.67 4.24
C VAL A 593 8.68 -27.66 5.59
N ALA A 594 9.72 -26.83 5.72
CA ALA A 594 10.50 -26.74 6.94
C ALA A 594 9.71 -26.19 8.16
N GLN A 595 8.60 -25.45 7.99
CA GLN A 595 7.77 -25.03 9.13
C GLN A 595 7.09 -26.20 9.87
N PHE A 596 6.93 -27.34 9.20
CA PHE A 596 6.31 -28.54 9.75
C PHE A 596 7.32 -29.52 10.37
N VAL A 597 8.62 -29.22 10.29
CA VAL A 597 9.72 -30.10 10.72
C VAL A 597 10.40 -29.62 12.01
N ILE A 598 10.09 -28.40 12.50
CA ILE A 598 10.83 -27.69 13.57
C ILE A 598 10.09 -27.49 14.90
#